data_AF-A0A354J0H4-F1
#
_entry.id   AF-A0A354J0H4-F1
#
_cell.length_a   1.000
_cell.length_b   1.000
_cell.length_c   1.000
_cell.angle_alpha   90.00
_cell.angle_beta   90.00
_cell.angle_gamma   90.00
#
_symmetry.space_group_name_H-M   'P 1'
#
loop_
_entity.id
_entity.type
_entity.pdbx_description
1 polymer ?
#
loop_
_entity_poly.entity_id
_entity_poly.type
_entity_poly.pdbx_seq_one_letter_code
_entity_poly.pdbx_strand_id
1 'polypeptide(L)' 'LCCGSAGTYSVLHPEIAHELRSRKLANLEATGAPEIVSANVGCVSHLQAGTGTPVSHWIELLDRVLAGRPAAA' A
#
# COMPACT_ATOMS: atom_id res chain seq x y z
N LEU A 1 8.07 8.47 2.99
CA LEU A 1 8.79 7.22 3.31
C LEU A 1 8.61 6.16 2.22
N CYS A 2 9.62 5.29 2.04
CA CYS A 2 9.55 4.05 1.26
C CYS A 2 8.59 3.04 1.92
N CYS A 3 8.07 2.06 1.17
CA CYS A 3 7.22 1.00 1.69
C CYS A 3 8.01 -0.19 2.29
N GLY A 4 9.29 -0.37 1.92
CA GLY A 4 10.15 -1.43 2.45
C GLY A 4 10.22 -2.71 1.60
N SER A 5 9.40 -2.86 0.56
CA SER A 5 9.21 -4.11 -0.20
C SER A 5 10.33 -4.50 -1.17
N ALA A 6 11.54 -3.96 -1.07
CA ALA A 6 12.56 -3.90 -2.12
C ALA A 6 13.20 -5.26 -2.52
N GLY A 7 12.40 -6.23 -2.95
CA GLY A 7 12.84 -7.54 -3.47
C GLY A 7 13.79 -8.25 -2.52
N THR A 8 14.98 -8.61 -3.01
CA THR A 8 16.03 -9.28 -2.24
C THR A 8 16.44 -8.50 -0.99
N TYR A 9 16.45 -7.17 -1.02
CA TYR A 9 16.77 -6.37 0.17
C TYR A 9 15.76 -6.61 1.29
N SER A 10 14.46 -6.69 0.97
CA SER A 10 13.43 -6.98 1.99
C SER A 10 13.52 -8.40 2.55
N VAL A 11 14.05 -9.35 1.78
CA VAL A 11 14.29 -10.73 2.24
C VAL A 11 15.52 -10.82 3.14
N LEU A 12 16.57 -10.07 2.80
CA LEU A 12 17.82 -10.05 3.56
C LEU A 12 17.75 -9.14 4.80
N HIS A 13 16.84 -8.17 4.80
CA HIS A 13 16.65 -7.18 5.88
C HIS A 13 15.16 -7.02 6.26
N PRO A 14 14.51 -8.11 6.73
CA PRO A 14 13.07 -8.11 6.98
C PRO A 14 12.65 -7.15 8.11
N GLU A 15 13.48 -6.97 9.14
CA GLU A 15 13.19 -6.07 10.25
C GLU A 15 13.08 -4.62 9.79
N ILE A 16 14.03 -4.16 8.98
CA ILE A 16 14.04 -2.80 8.41
C ILE A 16 12.86 -2.63 7.45
N ALA A 17 12.60 -3.62 6.60
CA ALA A 17 11.47 -3.59 5.67
C ALA A 17 10.14 -3.43 6.42
N HIS A 18 9.94 -4.20 7.49
CA HIS A 18 8.73 -4.13 8.31
C HIS A 18 8.64 -2.83 9.12
N GLU A 19 9.74 -2.28 9.64
CA GLU A 19 9.72 -0.98 10.33
C GLU A 19 9.30 0.14 9.36
N LEU A 20 9.89 0.16 8.16
CA LEU A 20 9.53 1.13 7.12
C LEU A 20 8.05 1.01 6.74
N ARG A 21 7.54 -0.22 6.59
CA ARG A 21 6.13 -0.48 6.36
C ARG A 21 5.26 0.08 7.47
N SER A 22 5.52 -0.27 8.72
CA SER A 22 4.72 0.17 9.88
C SER A 22 4.69 1.69 9.98
N ARG A 23 5.83 2.36 9.79
CA ARG A 23 5.92 3.83 9.81
C ARG A 23 5.16 4.47 8.64
N LYS A 24 5.23 3.89 7.44
CA LYS A 24 4.46 4.35 6.28
C LYS A 24 2.96 4.22 6.55
N LEU A 25 2.50 3.08 7.06
CA LEU A 25 1.09 2.82 7.33
C LEU A 25 0.53 3.74 8.42
N ALA A 26 1.23 3.92 9.54
CA ALA A 26 0.79 4.83 10.59
C ALA A 26 0.58 6.27 10.07
N ASN A 27 1.43 6.75 9.17
CA ASN A 27 1.26 8.07 8.55
C ASN A 27 0.08 8.11 7.56
N LEU A 28 -0.18 7.02 6.82
CA LEU A 28 -1.29 6.95 5.89
C LEU A 28 -2.63 6.85 6.65
N GLU A 29 -2.71 6.02 7.69
CA GLU A 29 -3.89 5.85 8.54
C GLU A 29 -4.28 7.15 9.23
N ALA A 30 -3.29 7.95 9.67
CA ALA A 30 -3.53 9.28 10.25
C ALA A 30 -4.21 10.27 9.29
N THR A 31 -4.21 10.02 7.98
CA THR A 31 -4.93 10.86 7.01
C THR A 31 -6.45 10.62 7.00
N GLY A 32 -6.90 9.48 7.53
CA GLY A 32 -8.30 9.05 7.41
C GLY A 32 -8.72 8.66 5.99
N ALA A 33 -7.78 8.48 5.06
CA ALA A 33 -8.08 8.02 3.71
C ALA A 33 -8.69 6.61 3.73
N PRO A 34 -9.77 6.36 2.96
CA PRO A 34 -10.44 5.07 2.95
C PRO A 34 -9.69 4.01 2.13
N GLU A 35 -8.77 4.41 1.25
CA GLU A 35 -8.03 3.53 0.36
C GLU A 35 -6.61 4.05 0.15
N ILE A 36 -5.64 3.15 0.08
CA ILE A 36 -4.24 3.44 -0.25
C ILE A 36 -3.99 2.99 -1.69
N VAL A 37 -3.42 3.88 -2.51
CA VAL A 37 -3.17 3.61 -3.93
C VAL A 37 -1.68 3.61 -4.21
N SER A 38 -1.19 2.60 -4.94
CA SER A 38 0.22 2.46 -5.31
C SER A 38 0.38 2.13 -6.80
N ALA A 39 1.50 2.56 -7.40
CA ALA A 39 1.90 2.18 -8.75
C ALA A 39 2.93 1.04 -8.79
N ASN A 40 3.24 0.46 -7.63
CA ASN A 40 4.19 -0.65 -7.50
C ASN A 40 3.50 -1.84 -6.82
N VAL A 41 3.40 -2.96 -7.54
CA VAL A 41 2.75 -4.19 -7.06
C VAL A 41 3.41 -4.75 -5.80
N GLY A 42 4.74 -4.64 -5.67
CA GLY A 42 5.46 -5.03 -4.47
C GLY A 42 5.04 -4.22 -3.26
N CYS A 43 4.91 -2.89 -3.41
CA CYS A 43 4.35 -2.06 -2.35
C CYS A 43 2.88 -2.37 -2.07
N VAL A 44 2.06 -2.67 -3.09
CA VAL A 44 0.64 -3.06 -2.88
C VAL A 44 0.57 -4.26 -1.95
N SER A 45 1.20 -5.38 -2.32
CA SER A 45 1.16 -6.61 -1.51
C SER A 45 1.80 -6.42 -0.14
N HIS A 46 2.92 -5.70 -0.07
CA HIS A 46 3.65 -5.51 1.18
C HIS A 46 2.86 -4.64 2.18
N LEU A 47 2.25 -3.54 1.72
CA LEU A 47 1.42 -2.66 2.54
C LEU A 47 0.12 -3.34 2.94
N GLN A 48 -0.57 -4.03 2.01
CA GLN A 48 -1.82 -4.73 2.31
C GLN A 48 -1.66 -5.76 3.44
N ALA A 49 -0.52 -6.43 3.51
CA ALA A 49 -0.21 -7.38 4.58
C ALA A 49 0.04 -6.73 5.96
N GLY A 50 -0.06 -5.40 6.08
CA GLY A 50 0.19 -4.67 7.32
C GLY A 50 -0.96 -3.76 7.78
N THR A 51 -2.05 -3.65 7.03
CA THR A 51 -3.19 -2.78 7.37
C THR A 51 -4.52 -3.40 6.94
N GLY A 52 -5.60 -2.97 7.59
CA GLY A 52 -6.97 -3.26 7.19
C GLY A 52 -7.50 -2.30 6.11
N THR A 53 -6.85 -1.16 5.90
CA THR A 53 -7.22 -0.23 4.83
C THR A 53 -6.94 -0.88 3.46
N PRO A 54 -7.91 -0.88 2.53
CA PRO A 54 -7.70 -1.40 1.18
C PRO A 54 -6.47 -0.78 0.51
N VAL A 55 -5.62 -1.61 -0.08
CA VAL A 55 -4.47 -1.17 -0.88
C VAL A 55 -4.62 -1.69 -2.31
N SER A 56 -4.68 -0.79 -3.29
CA SER A 56 -4.90 -1.16 -4.70
C SER A 56 -3.88 -0.54 -5.66
N HIS A 57 -3.82 -1.08 -6.87
CA HIS A 57 -3.10 -0.44 -7.95
C HIS A 57 -3.92 0.73 -8.51
N TRP A 58 -3.27 1.84 -8.85
CA TRP A 58 -3.98 3.04 -9.35
C TRP A 58 -4.82 2.81 -10.62
N ILE A 59 -4.43 1.84 -11.45
CA ILE A 59 -5.20 1.46 -12.64
C ILE A 59 -6.55 0.86 -12.24
N GLU A 60 -6.64 0.11 -11.13
CA GLU A 60 -7.90 -0.44 -10.66
C GLU A 60 -8.84 0.66 -10.16
N LEU A 61 -8.28 1.66 -9.45
CA LEU A 61 -9.05 2.85 -9.08
C LEU A 61 -9.56 3.58 -10.34
N LEU A 62 -8.68 3.81 -11.32
CA LEU A 62 -9.06 4.48 -12.56
C LEU A 62 -10.14 3.70 -13.32
N ASP A 63 -10.02 2.38 -13.43
CA ASP A 63 -11.03 1.52 -14.05
C ASP A 63 -12.39 1.66 -13.35
N ARG A 64 -12.43 1.62 -12.02
CA ARG A 64 -13.67 1.84 -11.26
C ARG A 64 -14.28 3.21 -11.55
N VAL A 65 -13.46 4.27 -11.49
CA VAL A 65 -13.93 5.64 -11.75
C VAL A 65 -14.47 5.79 -13.18
N LEU A 66 -13.75 5.28 -14.19
CA LEU A 66 -14.17 5.33 -15.59
C LEU A 66 -15.45 4.50 -15.84
N ALA A 67 -15.65 3.43 -15.08
CA ALA A 67 -16.84 2.59 -15.17
C ALA A 67 -17.99 3.02 -14.24
N GLY A 68 -17.87 4.16 -13.55
CA GLY A 68 -18.91 4.67 -12.64
C GLY A 68 -19.09 3.84 -11.35
N ARG A 69 -18.10 3.03 -10.97
CA ARG A 69 -18.07 2.26 -9.72
C ARG A 69 -17.37 3.07 -8.61
N PRO A 70 -17.78 2.90 -7.33
CA PRO A 70 -17.17 3.61 -6.22
C PRO A 70 -15.70 3.18 -5.96
N ALA A 71 -14.97 4.00 -5.19
CA ALA A 71 -13.66 3.65 -4.64
C ALA A 71 -13.75 2.40 -3.73
N ALA A 72 -12.62 1.71 -3.49
CA ALA A 72 -12.66 0.49 -2.70
C ALA A 72 -13.16 0.79 -1.27
N ALA A 73 -14.02 -0.09 -0.74
CA ALA A 73 -14.58 0.01 0.61
C ALA A 73 -13.63 -0.57 1.65
#